data_AF-A0A7V1EK00-F1
#
_entry.id   AF-A0A7V1EK00-F1
#
_cell.length_a   1.000
_cell.length_b   1.000
_cell.length_c   1.000
_cell.angle_alpha   90.00
_cell.angle_beta   90.00
_cell.angle_gamma   90.00
#
_symmetry.space_group_name_H-M   'P 1'
#
loop_
_entity.id
_entity.type
_entity.pdbx_description
1 polymer ?
#
loop_
_entity_poly.entity_id
_entity_poly.type
_entity_poly.pdbx_seq_one_letter_code
_entity_poly.pdbx_strand_id
1 'polypeptide(L)'
;MAEVTHVIDAGTPGDMLEQMLALRRSGERIISLGPPPKCGRMGKIESLHKPFGQEKLTWRRLAERLPRKSVVHLWSSEALGAGCSAAERVGGRVVLSLPHLPYKEALADVPWEVGQFG
;
A
#
# COMPACT_ATOMS: atom_id res chain seq x y z
N MET A 1 -8.61 2.59 17.97
CA MET A 1 -8.30 3.18 16.65
C MET A 1 -7.90 2.06 15.71
N ALA A 2 -8.20 2.14 14.41
CA ALA A 2 -7.78 1.09 13.47
C ALA A 2 -6.27 1.20 13.20
N GLU A 3 -5.56 0.08 13.23
CA GLU A 3 -4.12 0.04 12.91
C GLU A 3 -3.89 0.28 11.42
N VAL A 4 -2.95 1.17 11.08
CA VAL A 4 -2.58 1.49 9.70
C VAL A 4 -1.31 0.72 9.34
N THR A 5 -1.35 0.04 8.20
CA THR A 5 -0.19 -0.59 7.56
C THR A 5 0.02 0.03 6.19
N HIS A 6 1.16 0.68 6.01
CA HIS A 6 1.56 1.26 4.73
C HIS A 6 2.20 0.17 3.86
N VAL A 7 1.74 0.07 2.63
CA VAL A 7 2.25 -0.88 1.65
C VAL A 7 2.87 -0.11 0.50
N ILE A 8 4.13 -0.42 0.24
CA ILE A 8 4.98 0.18 -0.79
C ILE A 8 5.57 -0.93 -1.67
N ASP A 9 6.30 -0.55 -2.71
CA ASP A 9 7.11 -1.45 -3.53
C ASP A 9 8.26 -0.67 -4.19
N ALA A 10 9.03 -1.34 -5.04
CA ALA A 10 10.15 -0.73 -5.76
C ALA A 10 9.75 0.40 -6.73
N GLY A 11 8.48 0.46 -7.14
CA GLY A 11 7.94 1.48 -8.04
C GLY A 11 7.39 2.70 -7.32
N THR A 12 7.32 2.69 -5.98
CA THR A 12 6.79 3.81 -5.20
C THR A 12 7.71 5.04 -5.33
N PRO A 13 7.20 6.20 -5.79
CA PRO A 13 7.99 7.41 -5.99
C PRO A 13 8.62 7.96 -4.70
N GLY A 14 9.81 8.56 -4.82
CA GLY A 14 10.58 9.06 -3.68
C GLY A 14 9.86 10.14 -2.86
N ASP A 15 9.22 11.08 -3.54
CA ASP A 15 8.42 12.15 -2.93
C ASP A 15 7.21 11.60 -2.17
N MET A 16 6.54 10.59 -2.72
CA MET A 16 5.45 9.89 -2.02
C MET A 16 5.94 9.15 -0.76
N LEU A 17 7.14 8.55 -0.82
CA LEU A 17 7.75 7.92 0.36
C LEU A 17 8.07 8.96 1.44
N GLU A 18 8.55 10.14 1.07
CA GLU A 18 8.76 11.25 2.00
C GLU A 18 7.44 11.71 2.65
N GLN A 19 6.38 11.87 1.85
CA GLN A 19 5.04 12.21 2.35
C GLN A 19 4.49 11.14 3.31
N MET A 20 4.60 9.87 2.95
CA MET A 20 4.22 8.75 3.81
C MET A 20 4.97 8.83 5.14
N LEU A 21 6.29 8.99 5.10
CA LEU A 21 7.13 9.07 6.31
C LEU A 21 6.78 10.28 7.18
N ALA A 22 6.41 11.42 6.59
CA ALA A 22 5.98 12.61 7.30
C ALA A 22 4.59 12.45 7.97
N LEU A 23 3.68 11.71 7.34
CA LEU A 23 2.32 11.47 7.84
C LEU A 23 2.24 10.29 8.82
N ARG A 24 3.19 9.35 8.73
CA ARG A 24 3.21 8.12 9.52
C ARG A 24 3.30 8.42 11.01
N ARG A 25 2.43 7.82 11.80
CA ARG A 25 2.45 7.85 13.26
C ARG A 25 3.35 6.77 13.84
N SER A 26 3.77 6.97 15.09
CA SER A 26 4.52 5.95 15.82
C SER A 26 3.71 4.66 15.96
N GLY A 27 4.31 3.52 15.64
CA GLY A 27 3.67 2.20 15.68
C GLY A 27 3.01 1.73 14.38
N GLU A 28 2.86 2.60 13.38
CA GLU A 28 2.38 2.21 12.06
C GLU A 28 3.45 1.43 11.28
N ARG A 29 3.02 0.39 10.57
CA ARG A 29 3.92 -0.56 9.90
C ARG A 29 4.17 -0.14 8.47
N ILE A 30 5.35 -0.46 7.95
CA ILE A 30 5.67 -0.32 6.52
C ILE A 30 6.04 -1.71 5.99
N ILE A 31 5.29 -2.16 4.98
CA ILE A 31 5.52 -3.42 4.28
C ILE A 31 5.86 -3.10 2.82
N SER A 32 6.96 -3.64 2.32
CA SER A 32 7.31 -3.59 0.90
C SER A 32 6.89 -4.88 0.21
N LEU A 33 6.13 -4.78 -0.88
CA LEU A 33 5.87 -5.89 -1.79
C LEU A 33 7.02 -6.00 -2.79
N GLY A 34 7.83 -7.04 -2.63
CA GLY A 34 9.09 -7.20 -3.34
C GLY A 34 10.22 -6.40 -2.69
N PRO A 35 11.31 -6.14 -3.44
CA PRO A 35 12.44 -5.39 -2.92
C PRO A 35 12.00 -3.96 -2.52
N PRO A 36 12.50 -3.43 -1.40
CA PRO A 36 12.18 -2.07 -0.99
C PRO A 36 12.71 -1.05 -2.00
N PRO A 37 12.05 0.10 -2.13
CA PRO A 37 12.55 1.17 -2.99
C PRO A 37 13.92 1.66 -2.54
N LYS A 38 14.74 2.13 -3.49
CA LYS A 38 16.07 2.69 -3.24
C LYS A 38 15.96 4.13 -2.75
N CYS A 39 15.37 4.31 -1.59
CA CYS A 39 15.22 5.59 -0.89
C CYS A 39 16.02 5.54 0.41
N GLY A 40 16.43 6.71 0.93
CA GLY A 40 17.39 6.88 2.04
C GLY A 40 16.99 6.26 3.38
N ARG A 41 17.13 6.98 4.50
CA ARG A 41 16.81 6.45 5.85
C ARG A 41 15.30 6.23 6.03
N MET A 42 14.78 5.19 5.42
CA MET A 42 13.49 4.62 5.80
C MET A 42 13.74 3.77 7.04
N GLY A 43 12.85 3.89 8.03
CA GLY A 43 12.93 3.09 9.25
C GLY A 43 12.79 1.58 8.97
N LYS A 44 12.31 0.81 9.95
CA LYS A 44 12.10 -0.62 9.75
C LYS A 44 11.04 -0.87 8.67
N ILE A 45 11.46 -1.39 7.52
CA ILE A 45 10.59 -1.90 6.45
C ILE A 45 10.59 -3.42 6.53
N GLU A 46 9.41 -4.01 6.44
CA GLU A 46 9.26 -5.44 6.27
C GLU A 46 9.10 -5.79 4.79
N SER A 47 10.03 -6.52 4.21
CA SER A 47 9.94 -6.94 2.81
C SER A 47 9.23 -8.29 2.67
N LEU A 48 8.18 -8.33 1.87
CA LEU A 48 7.50 -9.54 1.45
C LEU A 48 7.96 -9.94 0.05
N HIS A 49 8.42 -11.17 -0.11
CA HIS A 49 8.79 -11.67 -1.43
C HIS A 49 7.58 -11.69 -2.38
N LYS A 50 7.66 -10.96 -3.50
CA LYS A 50 6.72 -10.97 -4.64
C LYS A 50 7.14 -12.11 -5.60
N PRO A 51 6.45 -13.27 -5.62
CA PRO A 51 6.76 -14.31 -6.60
C PRO A 51 6.50 -13.79 -8.02
N PHE A 52 7.45 -14.04 -8.93
CA PHE A 52 7.45 -13.56 -10.32
C PHE A 52 6.06 -13.60 -10.97
N GLY A 53 5.46 -12.42 -11.20
CA GLY A 53 4.19 -12.26 -11.92
C GLY A 53 2.92 -12.75 -11.21
N GLN A 54 3.00 -13.24 -9.97
CA GLN A 54 1.84 -13.75 -9.24
C GLN A 54 1.38 -12.79 -8.14
N GLU A 55 0.91 -11.61 -8.54
CA GLU A 55 0.25 -10.64 -7.65
C GLU A 55 -0.88 -11.31 -6.84
N LYS A 56 -1.58 -12.27 -7.47
CA LYS A 56 -2.62 -13.12 -6.86
C LYS A 56 -2.14 -14.03 -5.72
N LEU A 57 -0.84 -14.21 -5.50
CA LEU A 57 -0.33 -14.97 -4.34
C LEU A 57 0.25 -14.07 -3.25
N THR A 58 0.58 -12.83 -3.59
CA THR A 58 1.24 -11.90 -2.67
C THR A 58 0.28 -11.47 -1.55
N TRP A 59 -1.03 -11.40 -1.83
CA TRP A 59 -2.04 -11.01 -0.84
C TRP A 59 -2.13 -11.95 0.37
N ARG A 60 -1.85 -13.25 0.22
CA ARG A 60 -1.96 -14.21 1.34
C ARG A 60 -0.94 -13.88 2.43
N ARG A 61 0.31 -13.68 2.01
CA ARG A 61 1.41 -13.29 2.90
C ARG A 61 1.18 -11.90 3.48
N LEU A 62 0.63 -10.98 2.69
CA LEU A 62 0.25 -9.66 3.20
C LEU A 62 -0.82 -9.79 4.28
N ALA A 63 -1.89 -10.55 4.04
CA ALA A 63 -2.99 -10.76 4.99
C ALA A 63 -2.53 -11.39 6.31
N GLU A 64 -1.57 -12.32 6.27
CA GLU A 64 -0.96 -12.92 7.46
C GLU A 64 -0.23 -11.91 8.36
N ARG A 65 0.19 -10.76 7.80
CA ARG A 65 0.90 -9.69 8.51
C ARG A 65 -0.02 -8.54 8.93
N LEU A 66 -1.24 -8.52 8.42
CA LEU A 66 -2.21 -7.47 8.71
C LEU A 66 -3.01 -7.79 9.98
N PRO A 67 -3.20 -6.79 10.88
CA PRO A 67 -4.19 -6.89 11.96
C PRO A 67 -5.60 -7.06 11.42
N ARG A 68 -6.48 -7.66 12.23
CA ARG A 68 -7.92 -7.65 11.94
C ARG A 68 -8.44 -6.21 11.85
N LYS A 69 -9.27 -5.93 10.86
CA LYS A 69 -9.86 -4.61 10.60
C LYS A 69 -8.83 -3.48 10.40
N SER A 70 -7.62 -3.80 9.94
CA SER A 70 -6.59 -2.79 9.66
C SER A 70 -6.96 -1.90 8.47
N VAL A 71 -6.41 -0.69 8.47
CA VAL A 71 -6.35 0.15 7.28
C VAL A 71 -5.08 -0.20 6.50
N VAL A 72 -5.25 -0.64 5.26
CA VAL A 72 -4.14 -0.94 4.35
C VAL A 72 -3.96 0.27 3.44
N HIS A 73 -2.91 1.05 3.67
CA HIS A 73 -2.62 2.26 2.92
C HIS A 73 -1.60 1.96 1.84
N LEU A 74 -2.06 1.92 0.59
CA LEU A 74 -1.27 1.60 -0.59
C LEU A 74 -0.69 2.88 -1.20
N TRP A 75 0.60 2.84 -1.51
CA TRP A 75 1.33 3.96 -2.14
C TRP A 75 1.79 3.65 -3.57
N SER A 76 1.30 2.53 -4.12
CA SER A 76 1.58 2.07 -5.47
C SER A 76 0.34 1.41 -6.04
N SER A 77 0.05 1.68 -7.32
CA SER A 77 -1.01 1.03 -8.07
C SER A 77 -0.73 -0.47 -8.27
N GLU A 78 0.54 -0.88 -8.37
CA GLU A 78 0.91 -2.30 -8.47
C GLU A 78 0.52 -3.10 -7.20
N ALA A 79 0.44 -2.42 -6.05
CA ALA A 79 0.02 -3.04 -4.80
C ALA A 79 -1.51 -3.17 -4.67
N LEU A 80 -2.30 -2.56 -5.57
CA LEU A 80 -3.75 -2.44 -5.44
C LEU A 80 -4.45 -3.80 -5.32
N GLY A 81 -4.21 -4.69 -6.29
CA GLY A 81 -4.85 -6.01 -6.31
C GLY A 81 -4.54 -6.82 -5.05
N ALA A 82 -3.26 -6.86 -4.65
CA ALA A 82 -2.85 -7.59 -3.45
C ALA A 82 -3.39 -6.95 -2.16
N GLY A 83 -3.41 -5.63 -2.09
CA GLY A 83 -3.89 -4.85 -0.95
C GLY A 83 -5.39 -5.03 -0.73
N CYS A 84 -6.20 -4.96 -1.79
CA CYS A 84 -7.64 -5.19 -1.73
C CYS A 84 -7.97 -6.60 -1.21
N SER A 85 -7.38 -7.65 -1.80
CA SER A 85 -7.62 -9.03 -1.36
C SER A 85 -7.14 -9.26 0.08
N ALA A 86 -6.03 -8.66 0.50
CA ALA A 86 -5.54 -8.80 1.86
C ALA A 86 -6.42 -8.06 2.87
N ALA A 87 -6.88 -6.85 2.54
CA ALA A 87 -7.81 -6.08 3.37
C ALA A 87 -9.14 -6.80 3.54
N GLU A 88 -9.73 -7.32 2.46
CA GLU A 88 -10.95 -8.12 2.50
C GLU A 88 -10.79 -9.32 3.43
N ARG A 89 -9.67 -10.05 3.32
CA ARG A 89 -9.40 -11.24 4.14
C ARG A 89 -9.40 -10.96 5.65
N VAL A 90 -8.95 -9.77 6.05
CA VAL A 90 -8.85 -9.36 7.47
C VAL A 90 -10.04 -8.51 7.93
N GLY A 91 -11.04 -8.29 7.07
CA GLY A 91 -12.18 -7.40 7.33
C GLY A 91 -11.75 -5.93 7.50
N GLY A 92 -10.67 -5.54 6.85
CA GLY A 92 -10.09 -4.20 6.84
C GLY A 92 -10.63 -3.33 5.71
N ARG A 93 -9.93 -2.22 5.47
CA ARG A 93 -10.24 -1.28 4.38
C ARG A 93 -8.97 -0.80 3.70
N VAL A 94 -9.10 -0.37 2.45
CA VAL A 94 -7.98 0.13 1.64
C VAL A 94 -8.07 1.65 1.50
N VAL A 95 -6.91 2.30 1.60
CA VAL A 95 -6.70 3.67 1.14
C VAL A 95 -5.61 3.60 0.06
N LEU A 96 -5.84 4.20 -1.10
CA LEU A 96 -4.85 4.26 -2.17
C LEU A 96 -4.41 5.72 -2.35
N SER A 97 -3.10 5.95 -2.31
CA SER A 97 -2.48 7.23 -2.69
C SER A 97 -1.68 7.02 -3.96
N LEU A 98 -1.89 7.89 -4.95
CA LEU A 98 -1.20 7.87 -6.24
C LEU A 98 -0.49 9.20 -6.47
N PRO A 99 0.67 9.19 -7.16
CA PRO A 99 1.43 10.41 -7.45
C PRO A 99 0.72 11.32 -8.46
N HIS A 100 -0.15 10.74 -9.28
CA HIS A 100 -0.98 11.41 -10.27
C HIS A 100 -2.29 10.66 -10.41
N LEU A 101 -3.37 11.38 -10.74
CA LEU A 101 -4.63 10.75 -11.10
C LEU A 101 -4.40 9.83 -12.31
N PRO A 102 -4.85 8.57 -12.27
CA PRO A 102 -4.82 7.72 -13.44
C PRO A 102 -5.64 8.37 -14.56
N TYR A 103 -5.26 8.16 -15.82
CA TYR A 103 -6.05 8.63 -16.97
C TYR A 103 -7.51 8.14 -16.84
N LYS A 104 -8.47 8.96 -17.30
CA LYS A 104 -9.93 8.81 -17.09
C LYS A 104 -10.48 7.38 -17.22
N GLU A 105 -9.91 6.57 -18.10
CA GLU A 105 -10.34 5.18 -18.33
C GLU A 105 -10.00 4.24 -17.17
N ALA A 106 -8.88 4.46 -16.47
CA ALA A 106 -8.45 3.65 -15.32
C ALA A 106 -9.09 4.07 -13.99
N LEU A 107 -9.78 5.22 -13.95
CA LEU A 107 -10.60 5.64 -12.79
C LEU A 107 -11.89 4.82 -12.67
N ALA A 108 -12.40 4.25 -13.77
CA ALA A 108 -13.60 3.41 -13.76
C ALA A 108 -13.43 2.14 -12.90
N ASP A 109 -12.19 1.72 -12.68
CA ASP A 109 -11.84 0.54 -11.88
C ASP A 109 -11.56 0.86 -10.39
N VAL A 110 -11.64 2.13 -9.97
CA VAL A 110 -11.35 2.57 -8.59
C VAL A 110 -12.64 3.13 -7.95
N PRO A 111 -13.39 2.34 -7.17
CA PRO A 111 -14.76 2.70 -6.76
C PRO A 111 -14.86 3.75 -5.64
N TRP A 112 -13.74 4.24 -5.12
CA TRP A 112 -13.71 5.16 -3.98
C TRP A 112 -12.60 6.21 -4.15
N GLU A 113 -12.95 7.36 -4.72
CA GLU A 113 -12.08 8.53 -4.70
C GLU A 113 -12.03 9.15 -3.29
N VAL A 114 -10.81 9.44 -2.81
CA VAL A 114 -10.58 10.43 -1.77
C VAL A 114 -9.53 11.40 -2.30
N GLY A 115 -9.95 12.60 -2.70
CA GLY A 115 -9.04 13.67 -3.11
C GLY A 115 -9.51 14.54 -4.27
N GLN A 116 -10.68 15.19 -4.14
CA GLN A 116 -10.95 16.44 -4.85
C GLN A 116 -11.30 17.53 -3.82
N PHE A 117 -10.26 18.16 -3.29
CA PHE A 117 -10.33 19.54 -2.81
C PHE A 117 -9.20 20.29 -3.51
N GLY A 118 -9.57 21.14 -4.48
CA GLY A 118 -8.67 21.92 -5.32
C GLY A 118 -9.35 22.26 -6.64
#